data_AF-A0A7K0BUR8-F1
#
_entry.id   AF-A0A7K0BUR8-F1
#
_cell.length_a   1.000
_cell.length_b   1.000
_cell.length_c   1.000
_cell.angle_alpha   90.00
_cell.angle_beta   90.00
_cell.angle_gamma   90.00
#
_symmetry.space_group_name_H-M   'P 1'
#
loop_
_entity.id
_entity.type
_entity.pdbx_description
1 polymer ?
#
loop_
_entity_poly.entity_id
_entity_poly.type
_entity_poly.pdbx_seq_one_letter_code
_entity_poly.pdbx_strand_id
1 'polypeptide(L)' 'MTALRQGGPDGAQALLTARQTEVVRLAALGLTAKETARRLGISKNTVDEHLSEARRRVGATTKSHLVGWAVASGIVPG' A
#
# COMPACT_ATOMS: atom_id res chain seq x y z
N MET A 1 -2.27 15.89 -28.29
CA MET A 1 -3.00 14.63 -28.03
C MET A 1 -2.78 14.24 -26.57
N THR A 2 -3.60 14.79 -25.68
CA THR A 2 -3.51 14.57 -24.23
C THR A 2 -4.21 13.26 -23.88
N ALA A 3 -3.47 12.16 -23.87
CA ALA A 3 -3.96 10.91 -23.30
C ALA A 3 -3.67 10.94 -21.79
N LEU A 4 -4.65 11.42 -21.01
CA LEU A 4 -4.74 11.08 -19.59
C LEU A 4 -4.88 9.56 -19.51
N ARG A 5 -3.76 8.85 -19.33
CA ARG A 5 -3.76 7.41 -19.10
C ARG A 5 -4.52 7.16 -17.81
N GLN A 6 -5.77 6.75 -17.97
CA GLN A 6 -6.64 6.24 -16.92
C GLN A 6 -5.93 5.04 -16.29
N GLY A 7 -5.26 5.25 -15.15
CA GLY A 7 -4.85 4.16 -14.29
C GLY A 7 -6.09 3.72 -13.51
N GLY A 8 -6.87 2.78 -14.05
CA GLY A 8 -7.87 2.09 -13.26
C GLY A 8 -7.21 1.40 -12.05
N PRO A 9 -7.99 0.94 -11.05
CA PRO A 9 -7.46 0.27 -9.86
C PRO A 9 -6.48 -0.86 -10.19
N ASP A 10 -6.62 -1.49 -11.36
CA ASP A 10 -5.74 -2.54 -11.87
C ASP A 10 -4.31 -2.06 -12.14
N GLY A 11 -4.13 -0.83 -12.65
CA GLY A 11 -2.81 -0.26 -12.95
C GLY A 11 -2.04 0.14 -11.69
N ALA A 12 -2.77 0.60 -10.67
CA ALA A 12 -2.17 0.92 -9.37
C ALA A 12 -1.91 -0.35 -8.54
N GLN A 13 -2.83 -1.33 -8.55
CA GLN A 13 -2.58 -2.64 -7.94
C GLN A 13 -1.37 -3.34 -8.58
N ALA A 14 -1.13 -3.17 -9.89
CA ALA A 14 0.05 -3.72 -10.55
C ALA A 14 1.39 -3.18 -10.01
N LEU A 15 1.42 -2.00 -9.38
CA LEU A 15 2.64 -1.46 -8.79
C LEU A 15 3.03 -2.14 -7.47
N LEU A 16 2.11 -2.79 -6.77
CA LEU A 16 2.37 -3.49 -5.52
C LEU A 16 2.25 -4.99 -5.71
N THR A 17 3.03 -5.77 -4.95
CA THR A 17 2.76 -7.21 -4.86
C THR A 17 1.48 -7.46 -4.06
N ALA A 18 0.92 -8.67 -4.16
CA ALA A 18 -0.24 -9.06 -3.35
C ALA A 18 0.00 -8.82 -1.84
N ARG A 19 1.19 -9.20 -1.35
CA ARG A 19 1.54 -9.04 0.05
C ARG A 19 1.72 -7.58 0.46
N GLN A 20 2.32 -6.76 -0.39
CA GLN A 20 2.43 -5.32 -0.15
C GLN A 20 1.04 -4.67 -0.12
N THR A 21 0.15 -5.08 -1.03
CA THR A 21 -1.23 -4.61 -1.09
C THR A 21 -2.00 -4.93 0.20
N GLU A 22 -1.89 -6.15 0.72
CA GLU A 22 -2.50 -6.52 2.02
C GLU A 22 -1.98 -5.66 3.17
N VAL A 23 -0.66 -5.46 3.25
CA VAL A 23 -0.03 -4.65 4.30
C VAL A 23 -0.49 -3.19 4.22
N VAL A 24 -0.58 -2.63 3.01
CA VAL A 24 -1.07 -1.26 2.77
C VAL A 24 -2.54 -1.11 3.13
N ARG A 25 -3.39 -2.09 2.78
CA ARG A 25 -4.81 -2.10 3.17
C ARG A 25 -4.97 -2.07 4.69
N LEU A 26 -4.23 -2.91 5.42
CA LEU A 26 -4.28 -2.91 6.88
C LEU A 26 -3.76 -1.60 7.48
N ALA A 27 -2.70 -1.02 6.90
CA ALA A 27 -2.20 0.29 7.30
C ALA A 27 -3.23 1.41 7.09
N ALA A 28 -3.99 1.36 6.00
CA ALA A 28 -5.05 2.33 5.70
C ALA A 28 -6.27 2.19 6.65
N LEU A 29 -6.52 0.98 7.16
CA LEU A 29 -7.49 0.73 8.25
C LEU A 29 -7.00 1.21 9.63
N GLY A 30 -5.85 1.89 9.70
CA GLY A 30 -5.30 2.44 10.95
C GLY A 30 -4.45 1.46 11.76
N LEU A 31 -4.22 0.23 11.29
CA LEU A 31 -3.41 -0.73 12.04
C LEU A 31 -1.93 -0.28 12.09
N THR A 32 -1.34 -0.50 13.26
CA THR A 32 0.10 -0.41 13.48
C THR A 32 0.83 -1.58 12.81
N ALA A 33 2.15 -1.44 12.57
CA ALA A 33 2.94 -2.54 12.02
C ALA A 33 2.89 -3.82 12.90
N LYS A 34 2.75 -3.65 14.22
CA LYS A 34 2.62 -4.76 15.18
C LYS A 34 1.27 -5.48 15.06
N GLU A 35 0.19 -4.74 14.88
CA GLU A 35 -1.15 -5.35 14.69
C GLU A 35 -1.27 -6.01 13.33
N THR A 36 -0.75 -5.38 12.28
CA THR A 36 -0.64 -5.97 10.94
C THR A 36 0.16 -7.27 10.99
N ALA A 37 1.32 -7.27 11.68
CA ALA A 37 2.15 -8.46 11.84
C ALA A 37 1.39 -9.62 12.51
N ARG A 38 0.70 -9.33 13.62
CA ARG A 38 -0.15 -10.31 14.30
C ARG A 38 -1.25 -10.87 13.39
N ARG A 39 -1.93 -10.01 12.63
CA ARG A 39 -3.02 -10.41 11.74
C ARG A 39 -2.54 -11.25 10.56
N LEU A 40 -1.34 -10.98 10.08
CA LEU A 40 -0.76 -11.62 8.90
C LEU A 40 0.16 -12.81 9.22
N GLY A 41 0.36 -13.13 10.51
CA GLY A 41 1.20 -14.25 10.96
C GLY A 41 2.70 -14.08 10.65
N ILE A 42 3.20 -12.84 10.59
CA ILE A 42 4.60 -12.52 10.25
C ILE A 42 5.22 -11.59 11.30
N SER A 43 6.53 -11.33 11.19
CA SER A 43 7.21 -10.42 12.10
C SER A 43 6.88 -8.95 11.80
N LYS A 44 6.95 -8.08 12.82
CA LYS A 44 6.83 -6.62 12.66
C LYS A 44 7.88 -6.06 11.69
N ASN A 45 9.10 -6.60 11.74
CA ASN A 45 10.17 -6.20 10.81
C ASN A 45 9.81 -6.53 9.35
N THR A 46 9.25 -7.71 9.09
CA THR A 46 8.78 -8.10 7.75
C THR A 46 7.66 -7.17 7.25
N VAL A 47 6.77 -6.71 8.14
CA VAL A 47 5.76 -5.70 7.78
C VAL A 47 6.39 -4.37 7.41
N ASP A 48 7.38 -3.90 8.18
CA ASP A 48 8.09 -2.66 7.88
C ASP A 48 8.83 -2.73 6.54
N GLU A 49 9.46 -3.87 6.24
CA GLU A 49 10.11 -4.12 4.94
C GLU A 49 9.10 -4.07 3.80
N HIS A 50 7.93 -4.70 3.93
CA HIS A 50 6.87 -4.61 2.93
C HIS A 50 6.36 -3.16 2.75
N LEU A 51 6.18 -2.39 3.83
CA LEU A 51 5.79 -0.98 3.76
C LEU A 51 6.88 -0.12 3.11
N SER A 52 8.15 -0.41 3.39
CA SER A 52 9.30 0.29 2.80
C SER A 52 9.37 0.06 1.30
N GLU A 53 9.26 -1.20 0.87
CA GLU A 53 9.28 -1.55 -0.55
C GLU A 53 8.05 -1.02 -1.30
N ALA A 54 6.86 -1.08 -0.67
CA ALA A 54 5.64 -0.50 -1.23
C ALA A 54 5.80 1.01 -1.44
N ARG A 55 6.33 1.74 -0.44
CA ARG A 55 6.67 3.17 -0.56
C ARG A 55 7.59 3.44 -1.74
N ARG A 56 8.68 2.67 -1.85
CA ARG A 56 9.66 2.81 -2.95
C ARG A 56 9.00 2.62 -4.32
N ARG A 57 8.16 1.59 -4.47
CA ARG A 57 7.49 1.25 -5.74
C ARG A 57 6.52 2.31 -6.22
N VAL A 58 5.85 3.02 -5.30
CA VAL A 58 4.84 4.03 -5.64
C VAL A 58 5.35 5.46 -5.51
N GLY A 59 6.60 5.66 -5.10
CA GLY A 59 7.20 6.98 -4.87
C GLY A 59 6.71 7.69 -3.60
N ALA A 60 6.11 6.96 -2.65
CA ALA A 60 5.64 7.54 -1.40
C ALA A 60 6.78 7.71 -0.39
N THR A 61 6.84 8.87 0.26
CA THR A 61 7.88 9.22 1.22
C THR A 61 7.55 8.77 2.64
N THR A 62 6.26 8.78 3.01
CA THR A 62 5.78 8.44 4.35
C THR A 62 4.69 7.37 4.30
N LYS A 63 4.39 6.74 5.46
CA LYS A 63 3.25 5.82 5.58
C LYS A 63 1.95 6.51 5.20
N SER A 64 1.73 7.75 5.63
CA SER A 64 0.51 8.52 5.32
C SER A 64 0.42 8.83 3.83
N HIS A 65 1.54 9.17 3.18
CA HIS A 65 1.57 9.35 1.72
C HIS A 65 1.21 8.04 0.99
N LEU A 66 1.74 6.90 1.43
CA LEU A 66 1.39 5.59 0.87
C LEU A 66 -0.09 5.27 1.03
N VAL A 67 -0.68 5.56 2.19
CA VAL A 67 -2.12 5.38 2.45
C VAL A 67 -2.95 6.29 1.55
N GLY A 68 -2.59 7.58 1.45
CA GLY A 68 -3.29 8.53 0.57
C GLY A 68 -3.25 8.11 -0.89
N TRP A 69 -2.09 7.63 -1.36
CA TRP A 69 -1.96 7.05 -2.70
C TRP A 69 -2.87 5.82 -2.88
N ALA A 70 -2.94 4.93 -1.89
CA ALA A 70 -3.75 3.72 -1.97
C ALA A 70 -5.27 4.02 -2.02
N VAL A 71 -5.72 5.05 -1.31
CA VAL A 71 -7.10 5.56 -1.39
C VAL A 71 -7.37 6.18 -2.75
N ALA A 72 -6.51 7.10 -3.20
CA ALA A 72 -6.64 7.76 -4.50
C ALA A 72 -6.63 6.77 -5.68
N SER A 73 -5.96 5.64 -5.49
CA SER A 73 -5.82 4.57 -6.48
C SER A 73 -6.94 3.51 -6.43
N GLY A 74 -7.88 3.60 -5.50
CA GLY A 74 -8.95 2.62 -5.32
C GLY A 74 -8.50 1.25 -4.79
N ILE A 75 -7.28 1.16 -4.23
CA ILE A 75 -6.77 -0.07 -3.60
C ILE A 75 -7.43 -0.30 -2.23
N VAL A 76 -7.78 0.80 -1.56
CA VAL A 76 -8.52 0.85 -0.31
C VAL A 76 -9.72 1.79 -0.52
N PRO A 77 -10.92 1.46 -0.04
CA PRO A 77 -12.01 2.42 0.00
C PRO A 77 -11.62 3.64 0.84
N GLY A 78 -11.94 4.82 0.33
CA GLY A 78 -11.73 6.11 1.01
C GLY A 78 -12.81 6.41 2.04
#